data_AF-A0A923C8D2-F1
#
_entry.id   AF-A0A923C8D2-F1
#
_cell.length_a   1.000
_cell.length_b   1.000
_cell.length_c   1.000
_cell.angle_alpha   90.00
_cell.angle_beta   90.00
_cell.angle_gamma   90.00
#
_symmetry.space_group_name_H-M   'P 1'
#
loop_
_entity.id
_entity.type
_entity.pdbx_description
1 polymer ?
#
loop_
_entity_poly.entity_id
_entity_poly.type
_entity_poly.pdbx_seq_one_letter_code
_entity_poly.pdbx_strand_id
1 'polypeptide(L)' 'SPFGIGGPAGMDPAVVKVLHDGFRKTLEDPSLIAALDKFYMPAIYMNTADYTAYAERTFLAEKATVERLGLAKKT' A
#
# COMPACT_ATOMS: atom_id res chain seq x y z
N SER A 1 5.50 9.35 2.61
CA SER A 1 4.29 8.52 2.56
C SER A 1 4.68 7.08 2.38
N PRO A 2 4.07 6.11 3.08
CA PRO A 2 4.28 4.69 2.77
C PRO A 2 3.84 4.42 1.32
N PHE A 3 4.48 3.44 0.67
CA PHE A 3 4.10 2.96 -0.64
C PHE A 3 3.66 1.50 -0.53
N GLY A 4 2.84 1.04 -1.48
CA GLY A 4 2.44 -0.35 -1.56
C GLY A 4 1.87 -0.68 -2.93
N ILE A 5 1.45 -1.94 -3.11
CA ILE A 5 1.07 -2.49 -4.41
C ILE A 5 -0.43 -2.74 -4.41
N GLY A 6 -1.12 -2.17 -5.40
CA GLY A 6 -2.54 -2.38 -5.66
C GLY A 6 -2.76 -3.09 -7.00
N GLY A 7 -3.78 -3.94 -7.07
CA GLY A 7 -4.23 -4.59 -8.30
C GLY A 7 -5.65 -4.17 -8.69
N PRO A 8 -6.12 -4.55 -9.89
CA PRO A 8 -7.51 -4.32 -10.30
C PRO A 8 -8.55 -4.85 -9.30
N ALA A 9 -9.72 -4.20 -9.27
CA ALA A 9 -10.84 -4.68 -8.47
C ALA A 9 -11.30 -6.06 -8.94
N GLY A 10 -11.57 -6.97 -7.99
CA GLY A 10 -12.08 -8.31 -8.30
C GLY A 10 -11.06 -9.29 -8.88
N MET A 11 -9.76 -9.05 -8.71
CA MET A 11 -8.74 -10.04 -9.04
C MET A 11 -9.00 -11.38 -8.36
N ASP A 12 -8.71 -12.48 -9.07
CA ASP A 12 -8.75 -13.83 -8.52
C ASP A 12 -7.87 -13.93 -7.25
N PRO A 13 -8.42 -14.35 -6.09
CA PRO A 13 -7.68 -14.49 -4.84
C PRO A 13 -6.41 -15.37 -4.97
N ALA A 14 -6.41 -16.38 -5.84
CA ALA A 14 -5.24 -17.21 -6.09
C ALA A 14 -4.11 -16.42 -6.74
N VAL A 15 -4.43 -15.56 -7.72
CA VAL A 15 -3.47 -14.67 -8.38
C VAL A 15 -2.95 -13.62 -7.38
N VAL A 16 -3.84 -13.05 -6.57
CA VAL A 16 -3.45 -12.10 -5.51
C VAL A 16 -2.45 -12.75 -4.55
N LYS A 17 -2.68 -14.00 -4.15
CA LYS A 17 -1.78 -14.74 -3.26
C LYS A 17 -0.40 -14.96 -3.89
N VAL A 18 -0.35 -15.38 -5.15
CA VAL A 18 0.92 -15.60 -5.87
C VAL A 18 1.74 -14.30 -5.94
N LEU A 19 1.10 -13.19 -6.27
CA LEU A 19 1.75 -11.87 -6.30
C LEU A 19 2.20 -11.44 -4.90
N HIS A 20 1.35 -11.59 -3.88
CA HIS A 20 1.71 -11.27 -2.50
C HIS A 20 2.96 -12.03 -2.06
N ASP A 21 2.96 -13.35 -2.22
CA ASP A 21 4.07 -14.20 -1.81
C ASP A 21 5.35 -13.88 -2.59
N GLY A 22 5.22 -13.55 -3.88
CA GLY A 22 6.34 -13.12 -4.73
C GLY A 22 6.98 -11.81 -4.24
N PHE A 23 6.17 -10.77 -4.03
CA PHE A 23 6.67 -9.48 -3.54
C PHE A 23 7.16 -9.54 -2.09
N ARG A 24 6.54 -10.35 -1.24
CA ARG A 24 6.99 -10.51 0.15
C ARG A 24 8.44 -11.02 0.20
N LYS A 25 8.80 -11.98 -0.66
CA LYS A 25 10.17 -12.52 -0.71
C LYS A 25 11.21 -11.46 -1.07
N THR A 26 10.84 -10.45 -1.85
CA THR A 26 11.81 -9.41 -2.24
C THR A 26 12.19 -8.51 -1.07
N LEU A 27 11.39 -8.47 0.01
CA LEU A 27 11.73 -7.71 1.23
C LEU A 27 12.99 -8.23 1.93
N GLU A 28 13.43 -9.44 1.61
CA GLU A 28 14.66 -10.05 2.10
C GLU A 28 15.82 -9.92 1.09
N ASP A 29 15.58 -9.35 -0.10
CA ASP A 29 16.59 -9.16 -1.14
C ASP A 29 17.57 -8.03 -0.73
N PRO A 30 18.89 -8.30 -0.66
CA PRO A 30 19.89 -7.29 -0.28
C PRO A 30 19.86 -6.04 -1.17
N SER A 31 19.55 -6.20 -2.46
CA SER A 31 19.47 -5.09 -3.41
C SER A 31 18.28 -4.18 -3.12
N LEU A 32 17.14 -4.77 -2.71
CA LEU A 32 15.98 -3.98 -2.29
C LEU A 32 16.26 -3.27 -0.97
N ILE A 33 16.84 -3.97 0.00
CA ILE A 33 17.20 -3.39 1.30
C ILE A 33 18.16 -2.21 1.12
N ALA A 34 19.19 -2.36 0.30
CA ALA A 34 20.14 -1.29 -0.01
C ALA A 34 19.46 -0.08 -0.69
N ALA A 35 18.50 -0.32 -1.59
CA ALA A 35 17.74 0.75 -2.22
C ALA A 35 16.85 1.48 -1.20
N LEU A 36 16.14 0.75 -0.35
CA LEU A 36 15.30 1.31 0.70
C LEU A 36 16.11 2.16 1.69
N ASP A 37 17.27 1.67 2.14
CA ASP A 37 18.19 2.40 3.02
C ASP A 37 18.70 3.68 2.36
N LYS A 38 19.17 3.60 1.10
CA LYS A 38 19.65 4.74 0.33
C LYS A 38 18.63 5.88 0.22
N PHE A 39 17.33 5.55 0.15
CA PHE A 39 16.25 6.53 0.04
C PHE A 39 15.54 6.82 1.37
N TYR A 40 16.07 6.34 2.49
CA TYR A 40 15.49 6.50 3.83
C TYR A 40 14.03 6.01 3.90
N MET A 41 13.75 4.92 3.19
CA MET A 41 12.42 4.31 3.12
C MET A 41 12.38 3.08 4.03
N PRO A 42 11.68 3.13 5.18
CA PRO A 42 11.54 1.96 6.02
C PRO A 42 10.67 0.90 5.32
N ALA A 43 11.01 -0.38 5.52
CA ALA A 43 10.15 -1.49 5.13
C ALA A 43 8.96 -1.58 6.11
N ILE A 44 7.75 -1.27 5.62
CA ILE A 44 6.51 -1.37 6.38
C ILE A 44 5.70 -2.51 5.77
N TYR A 45 5.95 -3.74 6.21
CA TYR A 45 5.24 -4.91 5.70
C TYR A 45 3.81 -4.97 6.25
N MET A 46 2.85 -5.19 5.35
CA MET A 46 1.47 -5.53 5.65
C MET A 46 1.07 -6.70 4.76
N ASN A 47 0.31 -7.65 5.30
CA ASN A 47 -0.30 -8.68 4.45
C ASN A 47 -1.42 -8.05 3.59
N THR A 48 -1.95 -8.81 2.63
CA THR A 48 -3.01 -8.31 1.73
C THR A 48 -4.22 -7.74 2.46
N ALA A 49 -4.72 -8.43 3.50
CA ALA A 49 -5.91 -8.00 4.24
C ALA A 49 -5.63 -6.74 5.06
N ASP A 50 -4.48 -6.70 5.75
CA ASP A 50 -4.07 -5.54 6.55
C ASP A 50 -3.87 -4.30 5.68
N TYR A 51 -3.28 -4.48 4.48
CA TYR A 51 -3.06 -3.38 3.55
C TYR A 51 -4.38 -2.84 2.97
N THR A 52 -5.35 -3.72 2.66
CA THR A 52 -6.71 -3.31 2.28
C THR A 52 -7.38 -2.50 3.39
N ALA A 53 -7.35 -3.00 4.63
CA ALA A 53 -7.92 -2.29 5.78
C ALA A 53 -7.24 -0.94 6.04
N TYR A 54 -5.91 -0.88 5.88
CA TYR A 54 -5.14 0.36 5.97
C TYR A 54 -5.58 1.36 4.90
N ALA A 55 -5.71 0.93 3.64
CA ALA A 55 -6.11 1.79 2.53
C ALA A 55 -7.53 2.37 2.75
N GLU A 56 -8.48 1.53 3.16
CA GLU A 56 -9.86 1.96 3.47
C GLU A 56 -9.88 2.99 4.62
N ARG A 57 -9.20 2.70 5.74
CA ARG A 57 -9.14 3.60 6.88
C ARG A 57 -8.49 4.93 6.52
N THR A 58 -7.39 4.88 5.76
CA THR A 58 -6.63 6.06 5.35
C THR A 58 -7.47 6.93 4.42
N PHE A 59 -8.12 6.33 3.43
CA PHE A 59 -9.03 7.05 2.54
C PHE A 59 -10.13 7.77 3.31
N LEU A 60 -10.80 7.10 4.25
CA LEU A 60 -11.86 7.71 5.06
C LEU A 60 -11.35 8.91 5.87
N ALA A 61 -10.18 8.79 6.49
CA ALA A 61 -9.57 9.86 7.29
C ALA A 61 -9.11 11.06 6.43
N GLU A 62 -8.47 10.79 5.29
CA GLU A 62 -8.01 11.81 4.36
C GLU A 62 -9.19 12.51 3.69
N LYS A 63 -10.22 11.78 3.27
CA LYS A 63 -11.46 12.33 2.71
C LYS A 63 -12.13 13.30 3.67
N ALA A 64 -12.32 12.92 4.94
CA ALA A 64 -12.92 13.80 5.95
C ALA A 64 -12.10 15.09 6.15
N THR A 65 -10.77 14.99 6.07
CA THR A 65 -9.88 16.16 6.16
C THR A 65 -10.03 17.08 4.95
N VAL A 66 -10.06 16.52 3.74
CA VAL A 66 -10.24 17.25 2.47
C VAL A 66 -11.59 17.95 2.42
N GLU A 67 -12.67 17.29 2.86
CA GLU A 67 -14.02 17.86 2.96
C GLU A 67 -14.07 19.03 3.95
N ARG A 68 -13.51 18.86 5.15
CA ARG A 68 -13.46 19.92 6.18
C ARG A 68 -12.71 21.16 5.70
N LEU A 69 -11.68 20.98 4.88
CA LEU A 69 -10.88 22.09 4.32
C LEU A 69 -11.51 22.72 3.08
N GLY A 70 -12.66 22.21 2.59
CA GLY A 70 -13.30 22.71 1.36
C GLY A 70 -12.48 22.44 0.10
N LEU A 71 -11.54 21.48 0.15
CA LEU A 71 -10.65 21.11 -0.95
C LEU A 71 -11.20 19.96 -1.80
N ALA A 72 -12.32 19.36 -1.36
CA ALA A 72 -12.99 18.32 -2.13
C ALA A 72 -13.42 18.88 -3.51
N LYS A 73 -13.21 18.08 -4.56
CA LYS A 73 -13.67 18.43 -5.91
C LYS A 73 -15.18 18.71 -5.84
N LYS A 74 -15.58 19.92 -6.23
CA LYS A 74 -16.98 20.26 -6.44
C LYS A 74 -17.46 19.44 -7.64
N THR A 75 -18.32 18.47 -7.39
CA THR A 75 -19.15 17.83 -8.43
C THR A 75 -20.24 18.78 -8.88
#